data_AF-A0A094IH82-F1
#
_entry.id   AF-A0A094IH82-F1
#
_cell.length_a   1.000
_cell.length_b   1.000
_cell.length_c   1.000
_cell.angle_alpha   90.00
_cell.angle_beta   90.00
_cell.angle_gamma   90.00
#
_symmetry.space_group_name_H-M   'P 1'
#
loop_
_entity.id
_entity.type
_entity.pdbx_description
1 polymer ?
#
loop_
_entity_poly.entity_id
_entity_poly.type
_entity_poly.pdbx_seq_one_letter_code
_entity_poly.pdbx_strand_id
1 'polypeptide(L)'
;MAIKQLNDFDRDLPISSNLRLYNVLQDTEDKEIFLNIFRSYNVNEEIYNNESLFDYYTIQEDDWLDNISVFHYRTPYLWWLVALFNSIDNPYEELEEGRVLRVLRYNNIYSIFDDITAIESL
;
A
#
# COMPACT_ATOMS: atom_id res chain seq x y z
N MET A 1 -7.83 -10.39 23.80
CA MET A 1 -7.48 -9.34 22.82
C MET A 1 -8.58 -9.24 21.77
N ALA A 2 -9.55 -8.37 22.01
CA ALA A 2 -10.58 -8.03 21.03
C ALA A 2 -10.27 -6.61 20.52
N ILE A 3 -10.21 -6.44 19.20
CA ILE A 3 -9.81 -5.19 18.55
C ILE A 3 -11.05 -4.49 18.00
N LYS A 4 -11.09 -3.16 18.08
CA LYS A 4 -12.17 -2.34 17.53
C LYS A 4 -11.61 -1.19 16.68
N GLN A 5 -12.20 -0.97 15.51
CA GLN A 5 -11.93 0.21 14.70
C GLN A 5 -12.56 1.47 15.33
N LEU A 6 -11.77 2.54 15.39
CA LEU A 6 -12.23 3.87 15.80
C LEU A 6 -12.44 4.73 14.56
N ASN A 7 -13.70 4.94 14.20
CA ASN A 7 -14.06 5.70 12.99
C ASN A 7 -13.94 7.23 13.18
N ASP A 8 -14.03 7.71 14.42
CA ASP A 8 -13.89 9.14 14.74
C ASP A 8 -12.88 9.31 15.88
N PHE A 9 -11.63 9.60 15.51
CA PHE A 9 -10.66 10.16 16.44
C PHE A 9 -10.45 11.61 16.00
N ASP A 10 -10.94 12.57 16.80
CA ASP A 10 -10.63 13.98 16.62
C ASP A 10 -9.14 14.18 16.86
N ARG A 11 -8.35 14.12 15.79
CA ARG A 11 -6.91 14.38 15.82
C ARG A 11 -6.66 15.78 15.31
N ASP A 12 -6.21 16.66 16.20
CA ASP A 12 -5.70 18.01 15.92
C ASP A 12 -4.33 17.98 15.21
N LEU A 13 -4.15 17.07 14.26
CA LEU A 13 -2.94 17.00 13.46
C LEU A 13 -3.17 17.71 12.13
N PRO A 14 -2.23 18.56 11.70
CA PRO A 14 -2.32 19.26 10.43
C PRO A 14 -2.47 18.28 9.26
N ILE A 15 -3.10 18.73 8.17
CA ILE A 15 -3.45 17.94 6.98
C ILE A 15 -2.21 17.28 6.32
N SER A 16 -1.00 17.71 6.67
CA SER A 16 0.26 17.07 6.27
C SER A 16 0.56 15.74 6.98
N SER A 17 -0.25 15.33 7.95
CA SER A 17 -0.05 14.07 8.67
C SER A 17 -0.62 12.89 7.88
N ASN A 18 0.26 12.01 7.41
CA ASN A 18 -0.10 10.73 6.76
C ASN A 18 -0.90 9.79 7.66
N LEU A 19 -1.09 10.12 8.94
CA LEU A 19 -1.89 9.35 9.87
C LEU A 19 -3.38 9.26 9.47
N ARG A 20 -3.88 10.15 8.61
CA ARG A 20 -5.22 10.04 8.02
C ARG A 20 -5.32 8.94 6.95
N LEU A 21 -4.20 8.40 6.48
CA LEU A 21 -4.15 7.30 5.51
C LEU A 21 -4.33 5.94 6.17
N TYR A 22 -4.41 5.84 7.49
CA TYR A 22 -4.44 4.56 8.19
C TYR A 22 -5.59 4.50 9.18
N ASN A 23 -6.28 3.36 9.20
CA ASN A 23 -7.33 3.13 10.19
C ASN A 23 -6.69 3.09 11.58
N VAL A 24 -7.40 3.60 12.57
CA VAL A 24 -6.96 3.53 13.96
C VAL A 24 -7.71 2.38 14.62
N LEU A 25 -6.96 1.47 15.22
CA LEU A 25 -7.48 0.35 15.96
C LEU A 25 -7.21 0.58 17.45
N GLN A 26 -8.14 0.13 18.28
CA GLN A 26 -8.00 0.14 19.72
C GLN A 26 -8.24 -1.26 20.28
N ASP A 27 -7.36 -1.67 21.18
CA ASP A 27 -7.60 -2.86 21.99
C ASP A 27 -8.72 -2.55 23.00
N THR A 28 -9.75 -3.38 23.00
CA THR A 28 -10.91 -3.21 23.89
C THR A 28 -10.60 -3.54 25.35
N GLU A 29 -9.54 -4.30 25.62
CA GLU A 29 -9.14 -4.67 26.98
C GLU A 29 -8.20 -3.62 27.60
N ASP A 30 -7.09 -3.31 26.90
CA ASP A 30 -6.02 -2.47 27.44
C ASP A 30 -6.11 -0.99 27.01
N LYS A 31 -7.08 -0.64 26.14
CA LYS A 31 -7.25 0.69 25.53
C LYS A 31 -6.05 1.18 24.70
N GLU A 32 -5.07 0.32 24.44
CA GLU A 32 -3.94 0.62 23.57
C GLU A 32 -4.42 0.96 22.17
N ILE A 33 -3.78 1.96 21.55
CA ILE A 33 -4.15 2.48 20.23
C ILE A 33 -3.01 2.19 19.27
N PHE A 34 -3.35 1.56 18.15
CA PHE A 34 -2.42 1.24 17.09
C PHE A 34 -2.93 1.73 15.73
N LEU A 35 -1.99 2.03 14.85
CA LEU A 35 -2.27 2.39 13.47
C LEU A 35 -2.31 1.12 12.63
N ASN A 36 -3.42 0.90 11.94
CA ASN A 36 -3.49 -0.16 10.95
C ASN A 36 -2.83 0.32 9.65
N ILE A 37 -1.53 0.08 9.59
CA ILE A 37 -0.72 0.29 8.38
C ILE A 37 -0.92 -0.82 7.35
N PHE A 38 -1.52 -1.95 7.75
CA PHE A 38 -1.83 -3.05 6.86
C PHE A 38 -3.20 -2.82 6.23
N ARG A 39 -3.22 -2.76 4.90
CA ARG A 39 -4.45 -2.70 4.11
C ARG A 39 -4.50 -3.89 3.18
N SER A 40 -5.61 -4.60 3.21
CA SER A 40 -5.87 -5.69 2.29
C SER A 40 -6.71 -5.16 1.13
N TYR A 41 -6.26 -5.43 -0.08
CA TYR A 41 -6.96 -5.04 -1.29
C TYR A 41 -7.30 -6.30 -2.09
N ASN A 42 -8.50 -6.31 -2.67
CA ASN A 42 -8.85 -7.25 -3.72
C ASN A 42 -8.73 -6.52 -5.06
N VAL A 43 -8.03 -7.13 -6.01
CA VAL A 43 -7.82 -6.59 -7.34
C VAL A 43 -8.37 -7.59 -8.34
N ASN A 44 -9.13 -7.12 -9.32
CA ASN A 44 -9.67 -7.94 -10.38
C ASN A 44 -8.54 -8.73 -11.10
N GLU A 45 -8.71 -10.05 -11.25
CA GLU A 45 -7.75 -10.93 -11.93
C GLU A 45 -7.42 -10.48 -13.35
N GLU A 46 -8.36 -9.81 -14.04
CA GLU A 46 -8.13 -9.26 -15.39
C GLU A 46 -6.98 -8.23 -15.41
N ILE A 47 -6.78 -7.49 -14.33
CA ILE A 47 -5.66 -6.54 -14.20
C ILE A 47 -4.35 -7.31 -14.12
N TYR A 48 -4.28 -8.36 -13.31
CA TYR A 48 -3.09 -9.21 -13.21
C TYR A 48 -2.76 -9.89 -14.54
N ASN A 49 -3.73 -10.15 -15.41
CA ASN A 49 -3.46 -10.80 -16.69
C ASN A 49 -3.12 -9.80 -17.82
N ASN A 50 -3.32 -8.50 -17.61
CA ASN A 50 -3.09 -7.49 -18.63
C ASN A 50 -1.68 -6.88 -18.53
N GLU A 51 -0.71 -7.47 -19.22
CA GLU A 51 0.69 -6.99 -19.26
C GLU A 51 0.83 -5.55 -19.78
N SER A 52 -0.07 -5.10 -20.66
CA SER A 52 0.00 -3.74 -21.23
C SER A 52 -0.18 -2.64 -20.18
N LEU A 53 -0.69 -2.98 -19.00
CA LEU A 53 -0.86 -2.06 -17.89
C LEU A 53 0.42 -1.81 -17.10
N PHE A 54 1.48 -2.61 -17.32
CA PHE A 54 2.66 -2.65 -16.47
C PHE A 54 3.95 -2.39 -17.24
N ASP A 55 4.93 -1.92 -16.48
CA ASP A 55 6.34 -1.95 -16.80
C ASP A 55 7.05 -2.92 -15.86
N TYR A 56 8.30 -3.25 -16.20
CA TYR A 56 9.13 -4.14 -15.41
C TYR A 56 10.36 -3.38 -14.92
N TYR A 57 10.65 -3.51 -13.63
CA TYR A 57 11.75 -2.83 -12.97
C TYR A 57 12.65 -3.84 -12.28
N THR A 58 13.96 -3.77 -12.51
CA THR A 58 14.95 -4.61 -11.83
C THR A 58 15.44 -3.90 -10.59
N ILE A 59 15.23 -4.51 -9.41
CA ILE A 59 15.68 -3.97 -8.11
C ILE A 59 17.19 -3.74 -8.14
N GLN A 60 17.62 -2.56 -7.74
CA GLN A 60 19.02 -2.17 -7.55
C GLN A 60 19.41 -2.26 -6.06
N GLU A 61 20.71 -2.18 -5.78
CA GLU A 61 21.22 -2.04 -4.41
C GLU A 61 20.58 -0.81 -3.71
N ASP A 62 20.22 -0.97 -2.43
CA ASP A 62 19.56 0.04 -1.59
C ASP A 62 18.17 0.52 -2.07
N ASP A 63 17.51 -0.21 -2.99
CA ASP A 63 16.15 0.11 -3.38
C ASP A 63 15.14 -0.21 -2.27
N TRP A 64 14.30 0.79 -1.99
CA TRP A 64 13.13 0.67 -1.12
C TRP A 64 11.86 0.92 -1.93
N LEU A 65 10.74 0.34 -1.50
CA LEU A 65 9.47 0.43 -2.24
C LEU A 65 8.99 1.88 -2.44
N ASP A 66 9.28 2.78 -1.49
CA ASP A 66 8.97 4.20 -1.57
C ASP A 66 9.86 4.93 -2.60
N ASN A 67 11.14 4.60 -2.69
CA ASN A 67 12.04 5.12 -3.73
C ASN A 67 11.60 4.67 -5.13
N ILE A 68 11.26 3.38 -5.30
CA ILE A 68 10.70 2.84 -6.54
C ILE A 68 9.39 3.56 -6.89
N SER A 69 8.55 3.82 -5.88
CA SER A 69 7.31 4.59 -6.04
C SER A 69 7.58 6.01 -6.54
N VAL A 70 8.56 6.71 -5.96
CA VAL A 70 8.95 8.06 -6.42
C VAL A 70 9.43 8.02 -7.87
N PHE A 71 10.22 7.02 -8.25
CA PHE A 71 10.73 6.88 -9.60
C PHE A 71 9.61 6.68 -10.64
N HIS A 72 8.65 5.78 -10.38
CA HIS A 72 7.58 5.45 -11.33
C HIS A 72 6.36 6.36 -11.25
N TYR A 73 6.04 6.89 -10.07
CA TYR A 73 4.78 7.59 -9.81
C TYR A 73 4.96 9.05 -9.38
N ARG A 74 6.21 9.51 -9.21
CA ARG A 74 6.54 10.86 -8.71
C ARG A 74 5.97 11.14 -7.32
N THR A 75 5.75 10.08 -6.54
CA THR A 75 5.25 10.16 -5.17
C THR A 75 5.69 8.93 -4.38
N PRO A 76 6.13 9.05 -3.11
CA PRO A 76 6.42 7.88 -2.30
C PRO A 76 5.13 7.17 -1.86
N TYR A 77 3.97 7.82 -1.90
CA TYR A 77 2.74 7.33 -1.26
C TYR A 77 2.05 6.15 -1.97
N LEU A 78 2.55 5.73 -3.13
CA LEU A 78 1.98 4.64 -3.92
C LEU A 78 2.86 3.38 -3.89
N TRP A 79 3.79 3.29 -2.93
CA TRP A 79 4.66 2.13 -2.74
C TRP A 79 3.86 0.83 -2.58
N TRP A 80 2.68 0.93 -1.96
CA TRP A 80 1.80 -0.21 -1.70
C TRP A 80 1.25 -0.84 -2.98
N LEU A 81 1.15 -0.10 -4.09
CA LEU A 81 0.78 -0.69 -5.39
C LEU A 81 1.87 -1.65 -5.87
N VAL A 82 3.14 -1.29 -5.69
CA VAL A 82 4.26 -2.16 -6.04
C VAL A 82 4.23 -3.42 -5.19
N ALA A 83 4.00 -3.28 -3.89
CA ALA A 83 3.87 -4.44 -2.99
C ALA A 83 2.70 -5.36 -3.40
N LEU A 84 1.53 -4.76 -3.66
CA LEU A 84 0.30 -5.47 -4.03
C LEU A 84 0.45 -6.32 -5.30
N PHE A 85 1.09 -5.80 -6.34
CA PHE A 85 1.25 -6.51 -7.62
C PHE A 85 2.40 -7.53 -7.64
N ASN A 86 3.24 -7.56 -6.60
CA ASN A 86 4.39 -8.46 -6.49
C ASN A 86 4.31 -9.40 -5.28
N SER A 87 3.14 -9.48 -4.63
CA SER A 87 2.90 -10.30 -3.43
C SER A 87 3.97 -10.10 -2.36
N ILE A 88 4.32 -8.83 -2.09
CA ILE A 88 5.26 -8.47 -1.02
C ILE A 88 4.45 -8.28 0.26
N ASP A 89 4.56 -9.25 1.17
CA ASP A 89 3.80 -9.26 2.41
C ASP A 89 4.33 -8.23 3.43
N ASN A 90 5.65 -8.11 3.55
CA ASN A 90 6.30 -7.17 4.45
C ASN A 90 7.04 -6.07 3.67
N PRO A 91 6.47 -4.86 3.56
CA PRO A 91 7.07 -3.76 2.81
C PRO A 91 8.25 -3.08 3.52
N TYR A 92 8.58 -3.51 4.75
CA TYR A 92 9.70 -2.99 5.53
C TYR A 92 10.91 -3.93 5.54
N GLU A 93 10.82 -5.07 4.83
CA GLU A 93 11.96 -5.94 4.59
C GLU A 93 12.79 -5.44 3.40
N GLU A 94 14.07 -5.76 3.43
CA GLU A 94 15.01 -5.47 2.35
C GLU A 94 14.58 -6.19 1.06
N LEU A 95 14.64 -5.49 -0.07
CA LEU A 95 14.32 -6.04 -1.37
C LEU A 95 15.52 -6.81 -1.94
N GLU A 96 15.28 -7.97 -2.53
CA GLU A 96 16.33 -8.78 -3.17
C GLU A 96 16.83 -8.11 -4.46
N GLU A 97 18.08 -7.66 -4.48
CA GLU A 97 18.72 -7.09 -5.67
C GLU A 97 18.63 -8.02 -6.88
N GLY A 98 18.36 -7.47 -8.06
CA GLY A 98 18.24 -8.23 -9.31
C GLY A 98 16.88 -8.89 -9.51
N ARG A 99 16.00 -8.94 -8.49
CA ARG A 99 14.60 -9.36 -8.66
C ARG A 99 13.87 -8.37 -9.58
N VAL A 100 13.09 -8.90 -10.51
CA VAL A 100 12.24 -8.10 -11.40
C VAL A 100 10.87 -7.90 -10.76
N LEU A 101 10.49 -6.64 -10.56
CA LEU A 101 9.18 -6.23 -10.11
C LEU A 101 8.30 -5.84 -11.28
N ARG A 102 7.03 -6.20 -11.17
CA ARG A 102 5.95 -5.71 -12.00
C ARG A 102 5.42 -4.41 -11.43
N VAL A 103 5.52 -3.31 -12.18
CA VAL A 103 5.13 -1.97 -11.72
C VAL A 103 4.03 -1.44 -12.62
N LEU A 104 2.93 -0.94 -12.04
CA LEU A 104 1.84 -0.39 -12.84
C LEU A 104 2.34 0.85 -13.60
N ARG A 105 1.86 1.09 -14.82
CA ARG A 105 2.15 2.34 -15.52
C ARG A 105 1.44 3.50 -14.87
N TYR A 106 2.13 4.63 -14.75
CA TYR A 106 1.58 5.86 -14.17
C TYR A 106 0.22 6.27 -14.77
N ASN A 107 0.08 6.18 -16.10
CA ASN A 107 -1.14 6.56 -16.81
C ASN A 107 -2.35 5.66 -16.50
N ASN A 108 -2.13 4.48 -15.91
CA ASN A 108 -3.17 3.49 -15.60
C ASN A 108 -3.53 3.46 -14.11
N ILE A 109 -2.89 4.27 -13.26
CA ILE A 109 -3.19 4.32 -11.82
C ILE A 109 -4.66 4.63 -11.57
N TYR A 110 -5.20 5.64 -12.25
CA TYR A 110 -6.58 6.06 -12.04
C TYR A 110 -7.60 5.06 -12.58
N SER A 111 -7.29 4.36 -13.68
CA SER A 111 -8.21 3.39 -14.26
C SER A 111 -8.38 2.16 -13.40
N ILE A 112 -7.38 1.79 -12.59
CA ILE A 112 -7.47 0.61 -11.74
C ILE A 112 -8.07 0.88 -10.37
N PHE A 113 -8.21 2.14 -9.94
CA PHE A 113 -8.75 2.42 -8.60
C PHE A 113 -10.22 2.00 -8.47
N ASP A 114 -10.98 2.04 -9.56
CA ASP A 114 -12.37 1.54 -9.58
C ASP A 114 -12.42 0.01 -9.46
N ASP A 115 -11.36 -0.68 -9.87
CA ASP A 115 -11.23 -2.14 -9.84
C ASP A 115 -10.50 -2.67 -8.58
N ILE A 116 -9.94 -1.76 -7.77
CA ILE A 116 -9.34 -2.08 -6.47
C ILE A 116 -10.40 -1.86 -5.40
N THR A 117 -10.83 -2.95 -4.77
CA THR A 117 -11.73 -2.87 -3.62
C THR A 117 -10.93 -3.10 -2.34
N ALA A 118 -10.95 -2.13 -1.42
CA ALA A 118 -10.43 -2.34 -0.08
C ALA A 118 -11.28 -3.43 0.60
N ILE A 119 -10.63 -4.47 1.10
CA ILE A 119 -11.31 -5.47 1.92
C ILE A 119 -11.48 -4.83 3.29
N GLU A 120 -12.73 -4.63 3.73
CA GLU A 120 -13.00 -4.30 5.13
C GLU A 120 -12.61 -5.50 5.99
N SER A 121 -11.37 -5.50 6.48
CA SER A 121 -10.98 -6.39 7.56
C SER A 121 -11.51 -5.82 8.88
N LEU A 122 -12.25 -6.69 9.58
CA LEU A 122 -12.94 -6.47 10.86
C LEU A 122 -12.10 -5.77 11.92
#